data_AF-A0A397EBJ5-F1
#
_entry.id   AF-A0A397EBJ5-F1
#
_cell.length_a   1.000
_cell.length_b   1.000
_cell.length_c   1.000
_cell.angle_alpha   90.00
_cell.angle_beta   90.00
_cell.angle_gamma   90.00
#
_symmetry.space_group_name_H-M   'P 1'
#
loop_
_entity.id
_entity.type
_entity.pdbx_description
1 polymer ?
#
loop_
_entity_poly.entity_id
_entity_poly.type
_entity_poly.pdbx_seq_one_letter_code
_entity_poly.pdbx_strand_id
1 'polypeptide(L)'
;KKDELPYIGVLDIFGFEDFEPQNRNSLEQLLINYANETLQSLFNQCILKAEQELYTSEHIWAPQQTSVVFPFAARNMGSRHTSRFVQPHPKDMRHTFCIRHYAGVVRYRIDSFLDKNSNVTSRQFHDLLASSTLAILHTTSASSQTPSRITSDSSLGSITRGPTPSAKKTSGSMSYLFSMQMRTLTSELNSTRSNFIRCIKPNAAMDARVFDRRSVLDQLRCSGTIQACQVLQVGLPTRVSYVDVASIYTTVLGADFMFDWFHANDRVFTQALCHVLGFPADAYRLGDSRLFFTTGVSSPSTMTPDTLKAALTHYMAKRRWVSAATKVAVCRHVQLAYVDVQRKRHVIVLQCWFRQHLACRLVATERTQRRVANMWGRLVHKSGVQRAFDGAQEDKLALLEALLSQQRAVPSGCKWLLQWLGPMQRTMYVQKLGRAACVGYLAKRAFVAMFETVRERRACVQIQAQV
;
A
#
# COMPACT_ATOMS: atom_id res chain seq x y z
N LYS A 1 18.11 11.66 -18.96
CA LYS A 1 18.71 10.31 -18.91
C LYS A 1 18.88 9.88 -20.35
N LYS A 2 20.10 9.64 -20.84
CA LYS A 2 20.31 9.15 -22.20
C LYS A 2 19.68 7.75 -22.27
N ASP A 3 18.87 7.50 -23.30
CA ASP A 3 18.39 6.17 -23.63
C ASP A 3 19.60 5.34 -24.07
N GLU A 4 20.22 4.62 -23.13
CA GLU A 4 21.20 3.61 -23.44
C GLU A 4 20.47 2.46 -24.14
N LEU A 5 20.87 2.17 -25.38
CA LEU A 5 20.35 1.04 -26.14
C LEU A 5 20.59 -0.25 -25.35
N PRO A 6 19.66 -1.22 -25.40
CA PRO A 6 19.90 -2.52 -24.80
C PRO A 6 21.14 -3.17 -25.44
N TYR A 7 22.02 -3.73 -24.60
CA TYR A 7 23.20 -4.45 -25.05
C TYR A 7 23.17 -5.91 -24.57
N ILE A 8 23.97 -6.76 -25.22
CA ILE A 8 24.19 -8.15 -24.81
C ILE A 8 25.68 -8.28 -24.47
N GLY A 9 25.96 -8.60 -23.21
CA GLY A 9 27.32 -8.92 -22.75
C GLY A 9 27.62 -10.41 -22.96
N VAL A 10 28.79 -10.72 -23.52
CA VAL A 10 29.31 -12.09 -23.62
C VAL A 10 30.57 -12.16 -22.78
N LEU A 11 30.54 -13.00 -21.75
CA LEU A 11 31.68 -13.23 -20.86
C LEU A 11 32.33 -14.57 -21.19
N ASP A 12 33.56 -14.52 -21.67
CA ASP A 12 34.42 -15.68 -21.86
C ASP A 12 35.54 -15.65 -20.83
N ILE A 13 35.69 -16.74 -20.06
CA ILE A 13 36.64 -16.84 -18.96
C ILE A 13 37.29 -18.22 -18.93
N PHE A 14 38.49 -18.27 -18.35
CA PHE A 14 39.15 -19.53 -18.03
C PHE A 14 38.29 -20.36 -17.07
N GLY A 15 38.15 -21.65 -17.37
CA GLY A 15 37.52 -22.61 -16.47
C GLY A 15 38.34 -22.85 -15.21
N PHE A 16 37.78 -23.60 -14.27
CA PHE A 16 38.49 -24.05 -13.08
C PHE A 16 39.72 -24.89 -13.47
N GLU A 17 40.89 -24.57 -12.93
CA GLU A 17 42.15 -25.23 -13.25
C GLU A 17 42.76 -25.89 -12.01
N ASP A 18 43.15 -27.16 -12.15
CA ASP A 18 44.01 -27.86 -11.21
C ASP A 18 45.02 -28.72 -11.96
N PHE A 19 46.30 -28.37 -11.89
CA PHE A 19 47.38 -29.03 -12.63
C PHE A 19 47.96 -30.24 -11.90
N GLU A 20 47.12 -31.21 -11.55
CA GLU A 20 47.58 -32.52 -11.08
C GLU A 20 48.13 -33.40 -12.22
N PRO A 21 49.12 -34.28 -11.96
CA PRO A 21 49.79 -34.54 -10.68
C PRO A 21 51.02 -33.64 -10.41
N GLN A 22 51.41 -32.78 -11.36
CA GLN A 22 52.63 -31.95 -11.24
C GLN A 22 52.48 -30.80 -10.24
N ASN A 23 51.24 -30.47 -9.86
CA ASN A 23 50.83 -29.47 -8.88
C ASN A 23 51.61 -28.17 -8.95
N ARG A 24 51.57 -27.57 -10.15
CA ARG A 24 52.22 -26.30 -10.46
C ARG A 24 51.31 -25.10 -10.22
N ASN A 25 50.22 -25.29 -9.48
CA ASN A 25 49.24 -24.24 -9.19
C ASN A 25 49.91 -23.11 -8.40
N SER A 26 49.89 -21.92 -8.98
CA SER A 26 50.54 -20.70 -8.49
C SER A 26 49.50 -19.59 -8.31
N LEU A 27 49.94 -18.34 -8.09
CA LEU A 27 49.09 -17.17 -7.94
C LEU A 27 48.07 -17.03 -9.08
N GLU A 28 48.48 -17.34 -10.31
CA GLU A 28 47.64 -17.28 -11.51
C GLU A 28 46.45 -18.23 -11.40
N GLN A 29 46.69 -19.51 -11.08
CA GLN A 29 45.62 -20.49 -10.85
C GLN A 29 44.74 -20.08 -9.66
N LEU A 30 45.31 -19.48 -8.61
CA LEU A 30 44.54 -19.00 -7.48
C LEU A 30 43.55 -17.90 -7.90
N LEU A 31 43.97 -16.95 -8.75
CA LEU A 31 43.11 -15.88 -9.27
C LEU A 31 42.05 -16.43 -10.23
N ILE A 32 42.40 -17.38 -11.10
CA ILE A 32 41.46 -18.06 -12.00
C ILE A 32 40.40 -18.81 -11.20
N ASN A 33 40.81 -19.61 -10.21
CA ASN A 33 39.90 -20.38 -9.37
C ASN A 33 39.06 -19.46 -8.46
N TYR A 34 39.60 -18.34 -7.99
CA TYR A 34 38.82 -17.32 -7.27
C TYR A 34 37.72 -16.69 -8.15
N ALA A 35 38.01 -16.41 -9.41
CA ALA A 35 37.02 -15.90 -10.35
C ALA A 35 35.92 -16.94 -10.62
N ASN A 36 36.28 -18.20 -10.84
CA ASN A 36 35.33 -19.31 -11.00
C ASN A 36 34.45 -19.48 -9.76
N GLU A 37 35.01 -19.38 -8.56
CA GLU A 37 34.24 -19.44 -7.30
C GLU A 37 33.21 -18.33 -7.20
N THR A 38 33.60 -17.11 -7.56
CA THR A 38 32.74 -15.92 -7.52
C THR A 38 31.58 -16.08 -8.51
N LEU A 39 31.87 -16.50 -9.75
CA LEU A 39 30.86 -16.71 -10.79
C LEU A 39 29.98 -17.92 -10.50
N GLN A 40 30.52 -18.97 -9.86
CA GLN A 40 29.73 -20.11 -9.40
C GLN A 40 28.73 -19.70 -8.32
N SER A 41 29.15 -18.84 -7.38
CA SER A 41 28.25 -18.27 -6.38
C SER A 41 27.14 -17.42 -7.02
N LEU A 42 27.49 -16.59 -8.00
CA LEU A 42 26.52 -15.80 -8.76
C LEU A 42 25.52 -16.69 -9.50
N PHE A 43 26.02 -17.69 -10.22
CA PHE A 43 25.20 -18.68 -10.94
C PHE A 43 24.18 -19.36 -10.02
N ASN A 44 24.65 -19.82 -8.86
CA ASN A 44 23.82 -20.45 -7.84
C ASN A 44 22.68 -19.51 -7.37
N GLN A 45 23.00 -18.24 -7.12
CA GLN A 45 22.02 -17.23 -6.72
C GLN A 45 21.01 -16.93 -7.85
N CYS A 46 21.49 -16.78 -9.09
CA CYS A 46 20.65 -16.52 -10.26
C CYS A 46 19.67 -17.67 -10.53
N ILE A 47 20.12 -18.92 -10.44
CA ILE A 47 19.24 -20.09 -10.63
C ILE A 47 18.15 -20.13 -9.57
N LEU A 48 18.51 -19.97 -8.29
CA LEU A 48 17.51 -19.96 -7.21
C LEU A 48 16.50 -18.84 -7.38
N LYS A 49 16.97 -17.63 -7.69
CA LYS A 49 16.11 -16.47 -7.90
C LYS A 49 15.17 -16.68 -9.08
N ALA A 50 15.68 -17.15 -10.21
CA ALA A 50 14.88 -17.44 -11.40
C ALA A 50 13.82 -18.52 -11.13
N GLU A 51 14.15 -19.55 -10.35
CA GLU A 51 13.21 -20.59 -9.96
C GLU A 51 12.08 -20.04 -9.07
N GLN A 52 12.42 -19.20 -8.09
CA GLN A 52 11.44 -18.54 -7.21
C GLN A 52 10.54 -17.58 -7.99
N GLU A 53 11.11 -16.80 -8.91
CA GLU A 53 10.35 -15.91 -9.80
C GLU A 53 9.39 -16.70 -10.68
N LEU A 54 9.83 -17.82 -11.25
CA LEU A 54 8.95 -18.70 -12.02
C LEU A 54 7.77 -19.19 -11.19
N TYR A 55 8.01 -19.70 -9.99
CA TYR A 55 6.94 -20.19 -9.11
C TYR A 55 5.96 -19.08 -8.71
N THR A 56 6.49 -17.89 -8.44
CA THR A 56 5.69 -16.71 -8.13
C THR A 56 4.82 -16.29 -9.31
N SER A 57 5.41 -16.27 -10.52
CA SER A 57 4.71 -15.91 -11.77
C SER A 57 3.64 -16.91 -12.17
N GLU A 58 3.79 -18.18 -11.77
CA GLU A 58 2.84 -19.26 -12.03
C GLU A 58 1.85 -19.43 -10.87
N HIS A 59 1.90 -18.56 -9.85
CA HIS A 59 1.04 -18.59 -8.67
C HIS A 59 1.01 -19.95 -7.95
N ILE A 60 2.12 -20.67 -7.98
CA ILE A 60 2.32 -21.89 -7.22
C ILE A 60 3.08 -21.58 -5.94
N TRP A 61 2.60 -22.13 -4.81
CA TRP A 61 3.27 -21.97 -3.52
C TRP A 61 4.65 -22.61 -3.60
N ALA A 62 5.70 -21.79 -3.59
CA ALA A 62 7.05 -22.28 -3.38
C ALA A 62 7.05 -23.11 -2.08
N PRO A 63 7.61 -24.33 -2.04
CA PRO A 63 7.92 -24.93 -0.75
C PRO A 63 8.70 -23.87 0.03
N GLN A 64 8.20 -23.46 1.20
CA GLN A 64 8.89 -22.53 2.09
C GLN A 64 10.12 -23.26 2.63
N GLN A 65 11.13 -23.40 1.78
CA GLN A 65 12.38 -24.01 2.12
C GLN A 65 13.39 -22.87 2.16
N THR A 66 13.28 -22.11 3.25
CA THR A 66 14.36 -21.31 3.83
C THR A 66 15.64 -22.12 4.09
N SER A 67 15.61 -23.43 3.80
CA SER A 67 16.70 -24.38 3.96
C SER A 67 17.13 -25.09 2.68
N VAL A 68 16.90 -24.55 1.47
CA VAL A 68 17.85 -24.82 0.35
C VAL A 68 19.10 -23.99 0.59
N VAL A 69 19.74 -24.32 1.70
CA VAL A 69 21.15 -24.17 1.89
C VAL A 69 21.76 -24.95 0.73
N PHE A 70 22.20 -24.25 -0.32
CA PHE A 70 23.36 -24.75 -1.07
C PHE A 70 24.31 -25.29 -0.01
N PRO A 71 25.00 -26.43 -0.16
CA PRO A 71 25.94 -26.90 0.85
C PRO A 71 27.02 -25.85 1.23
N PHE A 72 27.04 -24.70 0.56
CA PHE A 72 27.77 -23.49 0.89
C PHE A 72 27.14 -22.50 1.91
N ALA A 73 25.82 -22.43 2.09
CA ALA A 73 25.14 -21.37 2.84
C ALA A 73 24.32 -21.90 4.03
N ALA A 74 24.98 -22.23 5.14
CA ALA A 74 24.40 -22.53 6.46
C ALA A 74 23.86 -23.94 6.73
N ARG A 75 24.76 -24.94 6.74
CA ARG A 75 24.58 -26.08 7.66
C ARG A 75 24.92 -25.61 9.09
N ASN A 76 24.06 -24.76 9.65
CA ASN A 76 24.00 -24.57 11.11
C ASN A 76 23.13 -25.70 11.68
N MET A 77 23.71 -26.90 11.73
CA MET A 77 23.28 -27.96 12.65
C MET A 77 24.51 -28.79 12.99
N GLY A 78 24.96 -28.66 14.25
CA GLY A 78 25.75 -29.62 15.01
C GLY A 78 26.91 -30.33 14.30
N SER A 79 28.13 -29.99 14.71
CA SER A 79 29.34 -30.81 14.63
C SER A 79 30.29 -30.55 13.45
N ARG A 80 31.43 -29.94 13.79
CA ARG A 80 32.72 -29.79 13.06
C ARG A 80 32.75 -28.75 11.93
N HIS A 81 33.33 -27.58 12.24
CA HIS A 81 33.93 -26.66 11.27
C HIS A 81 34.82 -27.42 10.27
N THR A 82 34.33 -27.74 9.08
CA THR A 82 35.20 -28.15 7.98
C THR A 82 35.90 -26.90 7.48
N SER A 83 37.12 -26.66 7.96
CA SER A 83 37.96 -25.55 7.50
C SER A 83 38.09 -25.58 5.97
N ARG A 84 37.86 -24.44 5.31
CA ARG A 84 38.10 -24.28 3.86
C ARG A 84 39.61 -24.33 3.55
N PHE A 85 40.45 -24.05 4.53
CA PHE A 85 41.88 -24.30 4.47
C PHE A 85 42.16 -25.70 4.97
N VAL A 86 42.65 -26.55 4.07
CA VAL A 86 43.05 -27.92 4.40
C VAL A 86 44.53 -27.89 4.75
N GLN A 87 44.89 -28.53 5.87
CA GLN A 87 46.29 -28.60 6.25
C GLN A 87 47.05 -29.48 5.24
N PRO A 88 48.09 -28.97 4.57
CA PRO A 88 48.92 -29.76 3.68
C PRO A 88 49.75 -30.77 4.48
N HIS A 89 50.34 -31.74 3.78
CA HIS A 89 51.24 -32.70 4.41
C HIS A 89 52.39 -31.99 5.16
N PRO A 90 52.81 -32.44 6.36
CA PRO A 90 53.79 -31.73 7.18
C PRO A 90 55.10 -31.36 6.48
N LYS A 91 55.53 -32.16 5.49
CA LYS A 91 56.73 -31.91 4.68
C LYS A 91 56.60 -30.71 3.74
N ASP A 92 55.40 -30.42 3.24
CA ASP A 92 55.16 -29.41 2.21
C ASP A 92 54.56 -28.11 2.77
N MET A 93 54.24 -28.09 4.06
CA MET A 93 53.55 -26.99 4.74
C MET A 93 54.31 -25.66 4.72
N ARG A 94 55.63 -25.68 4.49
CA ARG A 94 56.45 -24.47 4.35
C ARG A 94 56.31 -23.79 3.00
N HIS A 95 55.93 -24.52 1.95
CA HIS A 95 55.92 -24.05 0.57
C HIS A 95 54.56 -24.16 -0.10
N THR A 96 53.58 -24.76 0.58
CA THR A 96 52.26 -25.02 -0.01
C THR A 96 51.14 -24.77 0.98
N PHE A 97 49.97 -24.45 0.43
CA PHE A 97 48.71 -24.43 1.16
C PHE A 97 47.61 -25.06 0.30
N CYS A 98 46.58 -25.61 0.94
CA CYS A 98 45.47 -26.25 0.24
C CYS A 98 44.16 -25.50 0.54
N ILE A 99 43.40 -25.19 -0.51
CA ILE A 99 42.07 -24.61 -0.40
C ILE A 99 41.05 -25.63 -0.91
N ARG A 100 39.98 -25.81 -0.15
CA ARG A 100 38.79 -26.54 -0.57
C ARG A 100 37.87 -25.61 -1.35
N HIS A 101 37.92 -25.74 -2.67
CA HIS A 101 37.04 -25.13 -3.65
C HIS A 101 35.73 -25.91 -3.79
N TYR A 102 34.74 -25.38 -4.52
CA TYR A 102 33.50 -26.11 -4.84
C TYR A 102 33.78 -27.33 -5.74
N ALA A 103 34.85 -27.26 -6.52
CA ALA A 103 35.31 -28.29 -7.44
C ALA A 103 36.17 -29.39 -6.76
N GLY A 104 36.81 -29.11 -5.63
CA GLY A 104 37.74 -30.03 -4.99
C GLY A 104 38.77 -29.33 -4.10
N VAL A 105 39.71 -30.08 -3.55
CA VAL A 105 40.84 -29.50 -2.80
C VAL A 105 41.97 -29.25 -3.78
N VAL A 106 42.39 -28.00 -3.93
CA VAL A 106 43.51 -27.60 -4.79
C VAL A 106 44.69 -27.20 -3.91
N ARG A 107 45.87 -27.71 -4.23
CA ARG A 107 47.12 -27.38 -3.55
C ARG A 107 47.89 -26.33 -4.35
N TYR A 108 48.22 -25.22 -3.72
CA TYR A 108 48.96 -24.10 -4.30
C TYR A 108 50.37 -24.03 -3.73
N ARG A 109 51.35 -23.70 -4.58
CA ARG A 109 52.74 -23.41 -4.17
C ARG A 109 52.91 -21.92 -3.98
N ILE A 110 53.55 -21.49 -2.89
CA ILE A 110 53.74 -20.06 -2.57
C ILE A 110 54.97 -19.44 -3.26
N ASP A 111 55.71 -20.23 -4.04
CA ASP A 111 56.95 -19.81 -4.70
C ASP A 111 56.68 -18.57 -5.58
N SER A 112 57.48 -17.51 -5.38
CA SER A 112 57.37 -16.21 -6.10
C SER A 112 55.99 -15.52 -6.03
N PHE A 113 55.14 -15.83 -5.04
CA PHE A 113 53.84 -15.17 -4.87
C PHE A 113 53.97 -13.65 -4.71
N LEU A 114 54.96 -13.20 -3.93
CA LEU A 114 55.18 -11.77 -3.69
C LEU A 114 55.62 -11.05 -4.96
N ASP A 115 56.57 -11.63 -5.71
CA ASP A 115 57.07 -11.07 -6.96
C ASP A 115 55.95 -10.97 -8.00
N LYS A 116 55.16 -12.04 -8.16
CA LYS A 116 54.02 -12.09 -9.08
C LYS A 116 52.88 -11.14 -8.67
N ASN A 117 52.70 -10.91 -7.38
CA ASN A 117 51.68 -9.99 -6.88
C ASN A 117 52.15 -8.53 -6.91
N SER A 118 53.47 -8.31 -6.97
CA SER A 118 54.05 -6.99 -7.08
C SER A 118 53.81 -6.44 -8.50
N ASN A 119 53.04 -5.36 -8.58
CA ASN A 119 52.82 -4.64 -9.84
C ASN A 119 53.85 -3.51 -9.96
N VAL A 120 55.13 -3.84 -9.79
CA VAL A 120 56.25 -2.88 -9.76
C VAL A 120 57.18 -3.15 -10.93
N THR A 121 57.07 -2.33 -11.95
CA THR A 121 57.99 -2.33 -13.10
C THR A 121 59.15 -1.37 -12.87
N SER A 122 60.32 -1.67 -13.43
CA SER A 122 61.48 -0.78 -13.34
C SER A 122 61.20 0.59 -13.96
N ARG A 123 61.59 1.67 -13.27
CA ARG A 123 61.45 3.05 -13.79
C ARG A 123 62.25 3.27 -15.07
N GLN A 124 63.46 2.70 -15.14
CA GLN A 124 64.32 2.78 -16.33
C GLN A 124 63.64 2.19 -17.58
N PHE A 125 62.79 1.18 -17.39
CA PHE A 125 62.02 0.59 -18.49
C PHE A 125 60.91 1.54 -18.97
N HIS A 126 60.24 2.25 -18.06
CA HIS A 126 59.28 3.30 -18.43
C HIS A 126 59.96 4.46 -19.16
N ASP A 127 61.14 4.89 -18.70
CA ASP A 127 61.92 5.96 -19.33
C ASP A 127 62.36 5.54 -20.75
N LEU A 128 62.77 4.27 -20.94
CA LEU A 128 63.10 3.72 -22.26
C LEU A 128 61.89 3.75 -23.20
N LEU A 129 60.71 3.31 -22.73
CA LEU A 129 59.48 3.34 -23.54
C LEU A 129 59.08 4.76 -23.92
N ALA A 130 59.25 5.72 -23.00
CA ALA A 130 59.01 7.13 -23.26
C ALA A 130 60.03 7.75 -24.25
N SER A 131 61.26 7.24 -24.28
CA SER A 131 62.30 7.70 -25.21
C SER A 131 62.20 7.12 -26.63
N SER A 132 61.29 6.17 -26.85
CA SER A 132 61.10 5.52 -28.16
C SER A 132 60.75 6.53 -29.25
N THR A 133 61.06 6.26 -30.51
CA THR A 133 60.61 7.08 -31.65
C THR A 133 59.23 6.65 -32.19
N LEU A 134 58.71 5.51 -31.73
CA LEU A 134 57.43 4.95 -32.16
C LEU A 134 56.28 5.47 -31.29
N ALA A 135 55.35 6.21 -31.88
CA ALA A 135 54.22 6.84 -31.18
C ALA A 135 53.34 5.85 -30.37
N ILE A 136 53.19 4.60 -30.83
CA ILE A 136 52.41 3.56 -30.13
C ILE A 136 52.97 3.24 -28.73
N LEU A 137 54.30 3.32 -28.55
CA LEU A 137 54.96 3.03 -27.28
C LEU A 137 54.80 4.20 -26.29
N HIS A 138 54.59 5.42 -26.79
CA HIS A 138 54.30 6.60 -25.96
C HIS A 138 52.88 6.60 -25.41
N THR A 139 51.91 6.10 -26.18
CA THR A 139 50.52 6.02 -25.73
C THR A 139 50.34 5.02 -24.58
N THR A 140 51.13 3.95 -24.59
CA THR A 140 51.07 2.87 -23.59
C THR A 140 51.67 3.28 -22.24
N SER A 141 52.68 4.16 -22.23
CA SER A 141 53.30 4.67 -21.00
C SER A 141 52.44 5.72 -20.28
N ALA A 142 51.62 6.48 -21.02
CA ALA A 142 50.67 7.44 -20.46
C ALA A 142 49.48 6.77 -19.74
N SER A 143 49.01 5.60 -20.22
CA SER A 143 47.90 4.85 -19.61
C SER A 143 48.28 4.05 -18.36
N SER A 144 49.58 3.82 -18.13
CA SER A 144 50.11 3.23 -16.88
C SER A 144 50.18 4.21 -15.69
N GLN A 145 49.80 5.49 -15.87
CA GLN A 145 49.43 6.32 -14.72
C GLN A 145 48.11 5.79 -14.17
N THR A 146 48.20 5.06 -13.05
CA THR A 146 47.08 4.66 -12.21
C THR A 146 45.98 5.72 -12.18
N PRO A 147 44.68 5.38 -12.26
CA PRO A 147 43.60 6.35 -12.12
C PRO A 147 43.69 7.03 -10.75
N SER A 148 44.32 8.19 -10.71
CA SER A 148 44.34 9.09 -9.58
C SER A 148 43.02 9.85 -9.57
N ARG A 149 41.95 9.21 -9.11
CA ARG A 149 40.75 9.83 -8.55
C ARG A 149 39.78 8.74 -8.07
N ILE A 150 39.89 8.38 -6.80
CA ILE A 150 38.69 8.09 -6.00
C ILE A 150 38.71 9.13 -4.90
N THR A 151 37.84 10.13 -5.07
CA THR A 151 37.42 11.06 -4.03
C THR A 151 36.92 10.24 -2.85
N SER A 152 37.52 10.48 -1.68
CA SER A 152 37.03 10.03 -0.39
C SER A 152 35.66 10.64 -0.13
N ASP A 153 34.60 9.94 -0.50
CA ASP A 153 33.28 10.21 0.04
C ASP A 153 33.14 9.41 1.34
N SER A 154 33.64 10.03 2.41
CA SER A 154 33.42 9.57 3.78
C SER A 154 33.19 10.79 4.64
N SER A 155 31.94 11.24 4.62
CA SER A 155 31.30 12.01 5.68
C SER A 155 31.25 11.18 6.97
N LEU A 156 32.35 11.17 7.73
CA LEU A 156 32.28 11.05 9.18
C LEU A 156 33.58 11.59 9.78
N GLY A 157 33.46 12.66 10.57
CA GLY A 157 34.60 13.36 11.15
C GLY A 157 35.34 12.53 12.19
N SER A 158 36.65 12.74 12.27
CA SER A 158 37.31 12.91 13.56
C SER A 158 38.68 13.58 13.37
N ILE A 159 38.90 14.53 14.28
CA ILE A 159 40.03 15.42 14.42
C ILE A 159 41.19 14.64 15.05
N THR A 160 42.41 14.75 14.52
CA THR A 160 43.65 15.01 15.29
C THR A 160 44.86 15.15 14.36
N ARG A 161 45.64 16.21 14.62
CA ARG A 161 46.84 16.63 13.90
C ARG A 161 48.05 15.78 14.31
N GLY A 162 48.86 15.38 13.34
CA GLY A 162 50.24 14.93 13.53
C GLY A 162 50.97 14.89 12.18
N PRO A 163 52.18 15.46 12.03
CA PRO A 163 52.95 15.39 10.80
C PRO A 163 53.74 14.07 10.78
N THR A 164 53.36 13.12 9.93
CA THR A 164 54.13 11.89 9.68
C THR A 164 54.33 11.66 8.18
N PRO A 165 55.45 11.01 7.80
CA PRO A 165 56.12 11.24 6.52
C PRO A 165 55.43 10.51 5.37
N SER A 166 55.48 11.15 4.20
CA SER A 166 55.35 10.55 2.85
C SER A 166 54.46 9.31 2.75
N ALA A 167 53.17 9.53 2.50
CA ALA A 167 52.28 8.52 1.94
C ALA A 167 52.90 7.99 0.63
N LYS A 168 53.63 6.88 0.72
CA LYS A 168 54.10 6.12 -0.43
C LYS A 168 52.86 5.76 -1.23
N LYS A 169 52.78 6.28 -2.46
CA LYS A 169 51.87 5.80 -3.51
C LYS A 169 52.16 4.31 -3.72
N THR A 170 51.50 3.43 -2.98
CA THR A 170 51.55 1.99 -3.24
C THR A 170 50.78 1.76 -4.52
N SER A 171 51.48 1.39 -5.60
CA SER A 171 50.80 0.76 -6.74
C SER A 171 50.01 -0.42 -6.18
N GLY A 172 48.71 -0.49 -6.49
CA GLY A 172 47.86 -1.58 -5.99
C GLY A 172 48.47 -2.92 -6.40
N SER A 173 48.48 -3.89 -5.48
CA SER A 173 48.91 -5.26 -5.79
C SER A 173 48.02 -5.85 -6.90
N MET A 174 48.57 -6.80 -7.68
CA MET A 174 47.80 -7.46 -8.75
C MET A 174 46.53 -8.12 -8.21
N SER A 175 46.61 -8.75 -7.04
CA SER A 175 45.46 -9.37 -6.38
C SER A 175 44.39 -8.34 -5.98
N TYR A 176 44.79 -7.13 -5.54
CA TYR A 176 43.84 -6.07 -5.20
C TYR A 176 43.12 -5.54 -6.44
N LEU A 177 43.86 -5.26 -7.51
CA LEU A 177 43.30 -4.80 -8.78
C LEU A 177 42.32 -5.83 -9.36
N PHE A 178 42.71 -7.11 -9.39
CA PHE A 178 41.85 -8.19 -9.84
C PHE A 178 40.58 -8.31 -8.98
N SER A 179 40.72 -8.22 -7.66
CA SER A 179 39.58 -8.26 -6.74
C SER A 179 38.62 -7.08 -6.89
N MET A 180 39.11 -5.92 -7.30
CA MET A 180 38.27 -4.76 -7.65
C MET A 180 37.53 -4.99 -8.96
N GLN A 181 38.23 -5.42 -10.00
CA GLN A 181 37.64 -5.73 -11.31
C GLN A 181 36.55 -6.80 -11.20
N MET A 182 36.80 -7.87 -10.43
CA MET A 182 35.81 -8.93 -10.17
C MET A 182 34.55 -8.40 -9.46
N ARG A 183 34.70 -7.44 -8.52
CA ARG A 183 33.55 -6.81 -7.85
C ARG A 183 32.72 -5.97 -8.81
N THR A 184 33.37 -5.18 -9.66
CA THR A 184 32.69 -4.40 -10.69
C THR A 184 31.95 -5.32 -11.67
N LEU A 185 32.61 -6.35 -12.20
CA LEU A 185 32.00 -7.34 -13.08
C LEU A 185 30.80 -8.03 -12.43
N THR A 186 30.92 -8.44 -11.17
CA THR A 186 29.82 -9.07 -10.43
C THR A 186 28.65 -8.11 -10.24
N SER A 187 28.90 -6.82 -10.01
CA SER A 187 27.85 -5.79 -9.92
C SER A 187 27.11 -5.61 -11.25
N GLU A 188 27.85 -5.57 -12.36
CA GLU A 188 27.29 -5.45 -13.70
C GLU A 188 26.45 -6.68 -14.06
N LEU A 189 26.98 -7.89 -13.83
CA LEU A 189 26.25 -9.14 -14.07
C LEU A 189 24.96 -9.26 -13.21
N ASN A 190 24.98 -8.81 -11.95
CA ASN A 190 23.79 -8.80 -11.10
C ASN A 190 22.71 -7.82 -11.56
N SER A 191 23.10 -6.76 -12.29
CA SER A 191 22.17 -5.78 -12.85
C SER A 191 21.52 -6.23 -14.14
N THR A 192 21.99 -7.34 -14.73
CA THR A 192 21.51 -7.88 -16.00
C THR A 192 20.83 -9.24 -15.82
N ARG A 193 20.06 -9.65 -16.83
CA ARG A 193 19.54 -11.02 -16.91
C ARG A 193 20.66 -11.93 -17.44
N SER A 194 21.23 -12.75 -16.57
CA SER A 194 22.30 -13.68 -16.90
C SER A 194 21.77 -14.99 -17.51
N ASN A 195 22.39 -15.44 -18.61
CA ASN A 195 22.19 -16.78 -19.18
C ASN A 195 23.54 -17.52 -19.15
N PHE A 196 23.54 -18.82 -18.84
CA PHE A 196 24.78 -19.57 -18.62
C PHE A 196 24.93 -20.71 -19.63
N ILE A 197 26.12 -20.80 -20.22
CA ILE A 197 26.53 -21.89 -21.13
C ILE A 197 27.75 -22.56 -20.50
N ARG A 198 27.69 -23.89 -20.32
CA ARG A 198 28.80 -24.69 -19.77
C ARG A 198 29.35 -25.60 -20.85
N CYS A 199 30.58 -25.32 -21.29
CA CYS A 199 31.28 -26.15 -22.26
C CYS A 199 31.98 -27.31 -21.54
N ILE A 200 31.82 -28.53 -22.05
CA ILE A 200 32.43 -29.75 -21.49
C ILE A 200 33.35 -30.36 -22.55
N LYS A 201 34.62 -30.57 -22.18
CA LYS A 201 35.63 -31.17 -23.06
C LYS A 201 35.51 -32.71 -23.01
N PRO A 202 35.29 -33.39 -24.15
CA PRO A 202 35.05 -34.84 -24.15
C PRO A 202 36.30 -35.67 -23.81
N ASN A 203 37.49 -35.17 -24.16
CA ASN A 203 38.77 -35.80 -23.83
C ASN A 203 39.90 -34.77 -23.96
N ALA A 204 41.02 -34.97 -23.25
CA ALA A 204 42.16 -34.05 -23.31
C ALA A 204 42.91 -34.07 -24.65
N ALA A 205 42.90 -35.22 -25.36
CA ALA A 205 43.60 -35.48 -26.60
C ALA A 205 42.99 -34.79 -27.84
N MET A 206 41.85 -34.12 -27.70
CA MET A 206 41.11 -33.45 -28.78
C MET A 206 40.63 -34.41 -29.89
N ASP A 207 40.38 -35.68 -29.57
CA ASP A 207 39.87 -36.67 -30.52
C ASP A 207 38.34 -36.66 -30.55
N ALA A 208 37.72 -36.48 -31.72
CA ALA A 208 36.27 -36.42 -31.85
C ALA A 208 35.54 -37.73 -31.48
N ARG A 209 36.22 -38.88 -31.47
CA ARG A 209 35.60 -40.20 -31.22
C ARG A 209 35.77 -40.70 -29.79
N VAL A 210 36.59 -40.03 -28.99
CA VAL A 210 36.94 -40.48 -27.64
C VAL A 210 36.13 -39.70 -26.62
N PHE A 211 35.43 -40.40 -25.74
CA PHE A 211 34.73 -39.82 -24.61
C PHE A 211 35.32 -40.35 -23.31
N ASP A 212 36.13 -39.53 -22.64
CA ASP A 212 36.69 -39.86 -21.34
C ASP A 212 35.65 -39.57 -20.24
N ARG A 213 34.97 -40.64 -19.83
CA ARG A 213 33.92 -40.58 -18.81
C ARG A 213 34.41 -39.99 -17.49
N ARG A 214 35.66 -40.24 -17.08
CA ARG A 214 36.18 -39.75 -15.79
C ARG A 214 36.45 -38.25 -15.87
N SER A 215 37.16 -37.81 -16.91
CA SER A 215 37.43 -36.39 -17.14
C SER A 215 36.13 -35.58 -17.28
N VAL A 216 35.14 -36.10 -18.01
CA VAL A 216 33.84 -35.43 -18.15
C VAL A 216 33.08 -35.38 -16.82
N LEU A 217 33.09 -36.46 -16.04
CA LEU A 217 32.44 -36.48 -14.73
C LEU A 217 33.07 -35.47 -13.76
N ASP A 218 34.40 -35.37 -13.76
CA ASP A 218 35.11 -34.40 -12.92
C ASP A 218 34.81 -32.97 -13.37
N GLN A 219 34.77 -32.70 -14.68
CA GLN A 219 34.31 -31.40 -15.19
C GLN A 219 32.89 -31.05 -14.74
N LEU A 220 31.94 -32.00 -14.74
CA LEU A 220 30.57 -31.78 -14.28
C LEU A 220 30.47 -31.48 -12.76
N ARG A 221 31.37 -32.06 -11.97
CA ARG A 221 31.51 -31.75 -10.53
C ARG A 221 32.10 -30.36 -10.33
N CYS A 222 33.14 -30.04 -11.10
CA CYS A 222 33.90 -28.79 -11.06
C CYS A 222 33.24 -27.64 -11.83
N SER A 223 32.13 -27.84 -12.54
CA SER A 223 31.34 -26.79 -13.19
C SER A 223 30.13 -26.34 -12.35
N GLY A 224 29.86 -27.04 -11.24
CA GLY A 224 28.68 -26.81 -10.42
C GLY A 224 27.37 -27.30 -11.06
N THR A 225 27.44 -28.03 -12.17
CA THR A 225 26.26 -28.51 -12.91
C THR A 225 25.46 -29.52 -12.10
N ILE A 226 26.13 -30.41 -11.34
CA ILE A 226 25.45 -31.39 -10.48
C ILE A 226 24.63 -30.68 -9.40
N GLN A 227 25.18 -29.64 -8.79
CA GLN A 227 24.55 -28.85 -7.74
C GLN A 227 23.36 -28.05 -8.30
N ALA A 228 23.49 -27.51 -9.52
CA ALA A 228 22.36 -26.88 -10.22
C ALA A 228 21.22 -27.88 -10.46
N CYS A 229 21.53 -29.10 -10.92
CA CYS A 229 20.54 -30.15 -11.09
C CYS A 229 19.86 -30.51 -9.75
N GLN A 230 20.61 -30.58 -8.66
CA GLN A 230 20.06 -30.83 -7.32
C GLN A 230 19.08 -29.74 -6.88
N VAL A 231 19.42 -28.45 -7.12
CA VAL A 231 18.51 -27.33 -6.84
C VAL A 231 17.21 -27.47 -7.63
N LEU A 232 17.30 -27.83 -8.92
CA LEU A 232 16.13 -28.08 -9.75
C LEU A 232 15.32 -29.29 -9.29
N GLN A 233 15.97 -30.32 -8.72
CA GLN A 233 15.31 -31.52 -8.19
C GLN A 233 14.54 -31.31 -6.89
N VAL A 234 15.00 -30.39 -6.02
CA VAL A 234 14.29 -30.03 -4.77
C VAL A 234 13.00 -29.24 -5.07
N GLY A 235 12.93 -28.61 -6.24
CA GLY A 235 11.71 -27.99 -6.75
C GLY A 235 10.76 -28.98 -7.43
N LEU A 236 10.01 -28.47 -8.41
CA LEU A 236 9.17 -29.23 -9.33
C LEU A 236 9.85 -29.24 -10.71
N PRO A 237 10.79 -30.18 -10.96
CA PRO A 237 11.65 -30.13 -12.15
C PRO A 237 10.92 -30.48 -13.43
N THR A 238 9.92 -31.36 -13.36
CA THR A 238 9.14 -31.74 -14.53
C THR A 238 8.06 -30.71 -14.77
N ARG A 239 8.19 -29.96 -15.86
CA ARG A 239 7.30 -28.86 -16.23
C ARG A 239 6.76 -29.12 -17.63
N VAL A 240 5.45 -29.16 -17.76
CA VAL A 240 4.79 -29.45 -19.04
C VAL A 240 3.77 -28.37 -19.33
N SER A 241 3.79 -27.80 -20.54
CA SER A 241 2.77 -26.84 -20.97
C SER A 241 1.42 -27.52 -21.06
N TYR A 242 0.35 -26.82 -20.67
CA TYR A 242 -1.00 -27.34 -20.84
C TYR A 242 -1.32 -27.64 -22.31
N VAL A 243 -0.79 -26.84 -23.23
CA VAL A 243 -0.95 -27.03 -24.68
C VAL A 243 -0.32 -28.34 -25.13
N ASP A 244 0.87 -28.66 -24.63
CA ASP A 244 1.58 -29.89 -25.00
C ASP A 244 0.79 -31.11 -24.51
N VAL A 245 0.31 -31.08 -23.26
CA VAL A 245 -0.54 -32.14 -22.69
C VAL A 245 -1.82 -32.30 -23.52
N ALA A 246 -2.53 -31.20 -23.79
CA ALA A 246 -3.76 -31.24 -24.58
C ALA A 246 -3.51 -31.79 -25.98
N SER A 247 -2.43 -31.41 -26.65
CA SER A 247 -2.09 -31.87 -27.99
C SER A 247 -1.86 -33.39 -28.05
N ILE A 248 -1.12 -33.95 -27.09
CA ILE A 248 -0.86 -35.39 -26.99
C ILE A 248 -2.18 -36.14 -26.81
N TYR A 249 -2.99 -35.72 -25.83
CA TYR A 249 -4.23 -36.42 -25.52
C TYR A 249 -5.35 -36.16 -26.55
N THR A 250 -5.28 -35.09 -27.34
CA THR A 250 -6.21 -34.86 -28.47
C THR A 250 -6.08 -35.95 -29.52
N THR A 251 -4.87 -36.48 -29.75
CA THR A 251 -4.67 -37.60 -30.69
C THR A 251 -5.32 -38.90 -30.21
N VAL A 252 -5.42 -39.09 -28.90
CA VAL A 252 -5.96 -40.32 -28.28
C VAL A 252 -7.46 -40.20 -28.01
N LEU A 253 -7.92 -39.03 -27.54
CA LEU A 253 -9.31 -38.81 -27.13
C LEU A 253 -10.19 -38.26 -28.27
N GLY A 254 -9.59 -37.66 -29.29
CA GLY A 254 -10.29 -36.99 -30.40
C GLY A 254 -10.55 -35.51 -30.11
N ALA A 255 -10.48 -34.69 -31.17
CA ALA A 255 -10.65 -33.23 -31.09
C ALA A 255 -12.07 -32.82 -30.66
N ASP A 256 -13.09 -33.52 -31.16
CA ASP A 256 -14.50 -33.23 -30.85
C ASP A 256 -14.76 -33.35 -29.34
N PHE A 257 -14.26 -34.44 -28.72
CA PHE A 257 -14.40 -34.66 -27.29
C PHE A 257 -13.75 -33.55 -26.46
N MET A 258 -12.54 -33.13 -26.84
CA MET A 258 -11.81 -32.07 -26.16
C MET A 258 -12.57 -30.73 -26.25
N PHE A 259 -13.11 -30.41 -27.43
CA PHE A 259 -13.85 -29.18 -27.66
C PHE A 259 -15.20 -29.15 -26.91
N ASP A 260 -15.97 -30.22 -26.96
CA ASP A 260 -17.31 -30.29 -26.37
C ASP A 260 -17.31 -30.19 -24.84
N TRP A 261 -16.33 -30.84 -24.19
CA TRP A 261 -16.30 -30.92 -22.73
C TRP A 261 -15.44 -29.84 -22.07
N PHE A 262 -14.34 -29.46 -22.71
CA PHE A 262 -13.34 -28.56 -22.12
C PHE A 262 -13.27 -27.19 -22.79
N HIS A 263 -13.89 -26.99 -23.95
CA HIS A 263 -13.97 -25.69 -24.64
C HIS A 263 -12.60 -24.97 -24.76
N ALA A 264 -11.56 -25.71 -25.17
CA ALA A 264 -10.17 -25.22 -25.25
C ALA A 264 -9.57 -24.75 -23.92
N ASN A 265 -10.11 -25.19 -22.78
CA ASN A 265 -9.54 -24.92 -21.46
C ASN A 265 -8.58 -26.04 -21.05
N ASP A 266 -7.35 -25.96 -21.56
CA ASP A 266 -6.31 -26.97 -21.39
C ASP A 266 -5.89 -27.15 -19.92
N ARG A 267 -5.99 -26.09 -19.09
CA ARG A 267 -5.73 -26.16 -17.66
C ARG A 267 -6.76 -27.03 -16.94
N VAL A 268 -8.04 -26.83 -17.23
CA VAL A 268 -9.13 -27.63 -16.62
C VAL A 268 -9.07 -29.08 -17.10
N PHE A 269 -8.74 -29.29 -18.37
CA PHE A 269 -8.48 -30.62 -18.91
C PHE A 269 -7.34 -31.32 -18.16
N THR A 270 -6.19 -30.66 -18.04
CA THR A 270 -5.02 -31.20 -17.36
C THR A 270 -5.30 -31.47 -15.87
N GLN A 271 -6.06 -30.60 -15.20
CA GLN A 271 -6.53 -30.82 -13.84
C GLN A 271 -7.41 -32.07 -13.70
N ALA A 272 -8.35 -32.25 -14.63
CA ALA A 272 -9.23 -33.42 -14.66
C ALA A 272 -8.41 -34.70 -14.90
N LEU A 273 -7.49 -34.64 -15.85
CA LEU A 273 -6.57 -35.74 -16.18
C LEU A 273 -5.75 -36.16 -14.98
N CYS A 274 -5.13 -35.23 -14.26
CA CYS A 274 -4.36 -35.56 -13.05
C CYS A 274 -5.22 -36.25 -11.98
N HIS A 275 -6.46 -35.81 -11.80
CA HIS A 275 -7.38 -36.40 -10.83
C HIS A 275 -7.84 -37.82 -11.24
N VAL A 276 -8.19 -38.01 -12.51
CA VAL A 276 -8.67 -39.29 -13.04
C VAL A 276 -7.58 -40.35 -13.03
N LEU A 277 -6.34 -39.97 -13.37
CA LEU A 277 -5.20 -40.88 -13.34
C LEU A 277 -4.71 -41.19 -11.91
N GLY A 278 -5.27 -40.52 -10.90
CA GLY A 278 -4.99 -40.79 -9.49
C GLY A 278 -3.67 -40.24 -9.00
N PHE A 279 -3.17 -39.14 -9.58
CA PHE A 279 -1.99 -38.49 -9.04
C PHE A 279 -2.31 -37.88 -7.67
N PRO A 280 -1.46 -38.12 -6.66
CA PRO A 280 -1.71 -37.56 -5.34
C PRO A 280 -1.50 -36.03 -5.37
N ALA A 281 -2.32 -35.30 -4.62
CA ALA A 281 -2.42 -33.84 -4.72
C ALA A 281 -1.16 -33.10 -4.28
N ASP A 282 -0.29 -33.76 -3.51
CA ASP A 282 1.02 -33.27 -3.08
C ASP A 282 2.08 -33.37 -4.19
N ALA A 283 1.99 -34.38 -5.07
CA ALA A 283 2.98 -34.66 -6.10
C ALA A 283 2.98 -33.69 -7.29
N TYR A 284 1.90 -32.91 -7.49
CA TYR A 284 1.80 -31.94 -8.59
C TYR A 284 1.26 -30.58 -8.15
N ARG A 285 1.59 -29.53 -8.91
CA ARG A 285 1.01 -28.18 -8.78
C ARG A 285 0.60 -27.67 -10.16
N LEU A 286 -0.55 -27.02 -10.20
CA LEU A 286 -1.10 -26.42 -11.42
C LEU A 286 -0.79 -24.93 -11.43
N GLY A 287 0.19 -24.54 -12.25
CA GLY A 287 0.45 -23.13 -12.54
C GLY A 287 -0.62 -22.52 -13.43
N ASP A 288 -0.39 -21.31 -13.90
CA ASP A 288 -1.30 -20.64 -14.83
C ASP A 288 -1.06 -21.07 -16.27
N SER A 289 0.20 -21.33 -16.65
CA SER A 289 0.56 -21.76 -18.01
C SER A 289 1.01 -23.23 -18.10
N ARG A 290 1.51 -23.79 -16.99
CA ARG A 290 2.18 -25.10 -16.97
C ARG A 290 1.77 -25.96 -15.78
N LEU A 291 1.85 -27.28 -15.97
CA LEU A 291 1.79 -28.29 -14.92
C LEU A 291 3.20 -28.58 -14.39
N PHE A 292 3.31 -28.69 -13.06
CA PHE A 292 4.56 -28.92 -12.36
C PHE A 292 4.48 -30.22 -11.55
N PHE A 293 5.46 -31.12 -11.71
CA PHE A 293 5.55 -32.40 -10.99
C PHE A 293 6.82 -32.49 -10.14
N THR A 294 6.70 -33.21 -9.03
CA THR A 294 7.84 -33.71 -8.26
C THR A 294 8.60 -34.79 -9.04
N THR A 295 9.84 -35.07 -8.66
CA THR A 295 10.67 -36.08 -9.33
C THR A 295 10.08 -37.49 -9.16
N GLY A 296 10.16 -38.31 -10.23
CA GLY A 296 9.84 -39.74 -10.14
C GLY A 296 8.35 -40.08 -10.10
N VAL A 297 7.45 -39.14 -10.42
CA VAL A 297 6.01 -39.39 -10.43
C VAL A 297 5.59 -40.05 -11.75
N SER A 298 5.31 -41.34 -11.72
CA SER A 298 4.62 -42.06 -12.80
C SER A 298 3.12 -42.14 -12.50
N SER A 299 2.27 -42.13 -13.54
CA SER A 299 0.85 -42.42 -13.37
C SER A 299 0.67 -43.81 -12.74
N PRO A 300 -0.02 -43.94 -11.59
CA PRO A 300 -0.25 -45.24 -10.96
C PRO A 300 -1.26 -46.10 -11.74
N SER A 301 -2.05 -45.48 -12.63
CA SER A 301 -3.13 -46.16 -13.36
C SER A 301 -2.88 -46.12 -14.87
N THR A 302 -2.88 -47.28 -15.52
CA THR A 302 -2.97 -47.40 -16.97
C THR A 302 -4.45 -47.61 -17.34
N MET A 303 -5.08 -46.59 -17.91
CA MET A 303 -6.49 -46.65 -18.33
C MET A 303 -6.58 -46.76 -19.85
N THR A 304 -7.61 -47.46 -20.34
CA THR A 304 -7.95 -47.45 -21.76
C THR A 304 -8.56 -46.10 -22.17
N PRO A 305 -8.48 -45.69 -23.45
CA PRO A 305 -9.03 -44.41 -23.90
C PRO A 305 -10.52 -44.21 -23.56
N ASP A 306 -11.33 -45.27 -23.66
CA ASP A 306 -12.77 -45.19 -23.42
C ASP A 306 -13.11 -45.03 -21.94
N THR A 307 -12.40 -45.74 -21.06
CA THR A 307 -12.56 -45.59 -19.60
C THR A 307 -12.09 -44.22 -19.14
N LEU A 308 -11.02 -43.70 -19.75
CA LEU A 308 -10.53 -42.34 -19.51
C LEU A 308 -11.57 -41.28 -19.91
N LYS A 309 -12.20 -41.41 -21.09
CA LYS A 309 -13.29 -40.51 -21.51
C LYS A 309 -14.44 -40.50 -20.51
N ALA A 310 -14.93 -41.67 -20.10
CA ALA A 310 -16.04 -41.78 -19.16
C ALA A 310 -15.71 -41.17 -17.78
N ALA A 311 -14.49 -41.35 -17.29
CA ALA A 311 -14.05 -40.76 -16.03
C ALA A 311 -13.92 -39.23 -16.12
N LEU A 312 -13.40 -38.71 -17.24
CA LEU A 312 -13.29 -37.26 -17.50
C LEU A 312 -14.67 -36.59 -17.61
N THR A 313 -15.64 -37.21 -18.29
CA THR A 313 -17.01 -36.68 -18.38
C THR A 313 -17.68 -36.66 -17.01
N HIS A 314 -17.53 -37.71 -16.21
CA HIS A 314 -18.06 -37.76 -14.85
C HIS A 314 -17.43 -36.67 -13.96
N TYR A 315 -16.11 -36.45 -14.05
CA TYR A 315 -15.43 -35.36 -13.35
C TYR A 315 -15.99 -33.98 -13.75
N MET A 316 -16.18 -33.73 -15.05
CA MET A 316 -16.76 -32.49 -15.56
C MET A 316 -18.21 -32.29 -15.12
N ALA A 317 -19.03 -33.33 -15.19
CA ALA A 317 -20.42 -33.29 -14.73
C ALA A 317 -20.50 -32.94 -13.22
N LYS A 318 -19.70 -33.61 -12.39
CA LYS A 318 -19.59 -33.33 -10.95
C LYS A 318 -19.16 -31.88 -10.69
N ARG A 319 -18.13 -31.40 -11.39
CA ARG A 319 -17.61 -30.02 -11.25
C ARG A 319 -18.67 -28.98 -11.65
N ARG A 320 -19.35 -29.18 -12.78
CA ARG A 320 -20.42 -28.29 -13.26
C ARG A 320 -21.60 -28.27 -12.27
N TRP A 321 -21.98 -29.42 -11.71
CA TRP A 321 -23.03 -29.52 -10.71
C TRP A 321 -22.69 -28.76 -9.42
N VAL A 322 -21.48 -28.95 -8.88
CA VAL A 322 -21.01 -28.23 -7.68
C VAL A 322 -20.99 -26.72 -7.94
N SER A 323 -20.50 -26.27 -9.10
CA SER A 323 -20.51 -24.85 -9.50
C SER A 323 -21.93 -24.28 -9.61
N ALA A 324 -22.87 -25.02 -10.21
CA ALA A 324 -24.27 -24.61 -10.29
C ALA A 324 -24.92 -24.52 -8.89
N ALA A 325 -24.77 -25.55 -8.06
CA ALA A 325 -25.34 -25.60 -6.71
C ALA A 325 -24.81 -24.46 -5.82
N THR A 326 -23.50 -24.20 -5.87
CA THR A 326 -22.87 -23.08 -5.15
C THR A 326 -23.38 -21.73 -5.64
N LYS A 327 -23.51 -21.51 -6.96
CA LYS A 327 -24.12 -20.28 -7.51
C LYS A 327 -25.56 -20.07 -7.03
N VAL A 328 -26.39 -21.12 -7.02
CA VAL A 328 -27.77 -21.04 -6.52
C VAL A 328 -27.79 -20.71 -5.03
N ALA A 329 -26.95 -21.37 -4.22
CA ALA A 329 -26.86 -21.12 -2.79
C ALA A 329 -26.42 -19.68 -2.49
N VAL A 330 -25.39 -19.18 -3.17
CA VAL A 330 -24.91 -17.79 -3.03
C VAL A 330 -25.99 -16.79 -3.46
N CYS A 331 -26.66 -17.02 -4.59
CA CYS A 331 -27.75 -16.16 -5.07
C CYS A 331 -28.87 -16.06 -4.03
N ARG A 332 -29.27 -17.19 -3.44
CA ARG A 332 -30.27 -17.24 -2.36
C ARG A 332 -29.82 -16.45 -1.13
N HIS A 333 -28.57 -16.59 -0.72
CA HIS A 333 -28.01 -15.82 0.41
C HIS A 333 -28.00 -14.31 0.14
N VAL A 334 -27.58 -13.89 -1.06
CA VAL A 334 -27.58 -12.48 -1.46
C VAL A 334 -29.00 -11.91 -1.50
N GLN A 335 -29.97 -12.67 -2.01
CA GLN A 335 -31.37 -12.24 -2.04
C GLN A 335 -31.95 -12.06 -0.64
N LEU A 336 -31.67 -12.98 0.28
CA LEU A 336 -32.10 -12.86 1.68
C LEU A 336 -31.46 -11.64 2.37
N ALA A 337 -30.17 -11.42 2.16
CA ALA A 337 -29.47 -10.25 2.70
C ALA A 337 -30.04 -8.94 2.13
N TYR A 338 -30.36 -8.90 0.84
CA TYR A 338 -30.96 -7.74 0.20
C TYR A 338 -32.32 -7.38 0.81
N VAL A 339 -33.19 -8.37 1.03
CA VAL A 339 -34.50 -8.16 1.67
C VAL A 339 -34.36 -7.67 3.11
N ASP A 340 -33.40 -8.20 3.88
CA ASP A 340 -33.12 -7.75 5.24
C ASP A 340 -32.67 -6.27 5.29
N VAL A 341 -31.79 -5.87 4.36
CA VAL A 341 -31.36 -4.47 4.23
C VAL A 341 -32.54 -3.56 3.88
N GLN A 342 -33.41 -3.96 2.96
CA GLN A 342 -34.62 -3.19 2.63
C GLN A 342 -35.54 -3.01 3.84
N ARG A 343 -35.79 -4.09 4.61
CA ARG A 343 -36.62 -4.04 5.82
C ARG A 343 -36.03 -3.08 6.86
N LYS A 344 -34.72 -3.17 7.13
CA LYS A 344 -34.03 -2.27 8.06
C LYS A 344 -34.16 -0.81 7.63
N ARG A 345 -34.02 -0.52 6.33
CA ARG A 345 -34.21 0.84 5.79
C ARG A 345 -35.64 1.35 6.03
N HIS A 346 -36.66 0.55 5.78
CA HIS A 346 -38.05 0.93 6.03
C HIS A 346 -38.32 1.20 7.52
N VAL A 347 -37.76 0.39 8.42
CA VAL A 347 -37.85 0.60 9.87
C VAL A 347 -37.24 1.94 10.27
N ILE A 348 -36.05 2.28 9.75
CA ILE A 348 -35.41 3.58 10.03
C ILE A 348 -36.29 4.74 9.55
N VAL A 349 -36.88 4.65 8.36
CA VAL A 349 -37.77 5.70 7.83
C VAL A 349 -38.99 5.89 8.74
N LEU A 350 -39.62 4.80 9.18
CA LEU A 350 -40.74 4.86 10.12
C LEU A 350 -40.34 5.44 11.48
N GLN A 351 -39.18 5.05 12.01
CA GLN A 351 -38.65 5.60 13.26
C GLN A 351 -38.39 7.10 13.15
N CYS A 352 -37.79 7.56 12.04
CA CYS A 352 -37.55 8.99 11.79
C CYS A 352 -38.86 9.77 11.72
N TRP A 353 -39.86 9.26 10.98
CA TRP A 353 -41.18 9.87 10.89
C TRP A 353 -41.86 9.97 12.28
N PHE A 354 -41.82 8.89 13.06
CA PHE A 354 -42.44 8.86 14.39
C PHE A 354 -41.74 9.81 15.37
N ARG A 355 -40.40 9.85 15.36
CA ARG A 355 -39.61 10.81 16.16
C ARG A 355 -39.94 12.26 15.78
N GLN A 356 -40.06 12.55 14.49
CA GLN A 356 -40.47 13.86 14.01
C GLN A 356 -41.87 14.22 14.51
N HIS A 357 -42.83 13.29 14.43
CA HIS A 357 -44.20 13.52 14.91
C HIS A 357 -44.24 13.82 16.41
N LEU A 358 -43.53 13.04 17.24
CA LEU A 358 -43.42 13.28 18.68
C LEU A 358 -42.78 14.64 18.99
N ALA A 359 -41.70 15.01 18.30
CA ALA A 359 -41.04 16.31 18.45
C ALA A 359 -41.98 17.46 18.07
N CYS A 360 -42.73 17.35 16.97
CA CYS A 360 -43.73 18.35 16.57
C CYS A 360 -44.84 18.51 17.62
N ARG A 361 -45.34 17.41 18.21
CA ARG A 361 -46.33 17.45 19.28
C ARG A 361 -45.79 18.14 20.53
N LEU A 362 -44.56 17.81 20.94
CA LEU A 362 -43.90 18.46 22.08
C LEU A 362 -43.72 19.97 21.86
N VAL A 363 -43.29 20.37 20.66
CA VAL A 363 -43.15 21.78 20.31
C VAL A 363 -44.51 22.48 20.31
N ALA A 364 -45.58 21.81 19.86
CA ALA A 364 -46.93 22.37 19.91
C ALA A 364 -47.40 22.61 21.35
N THR A 365 -47.17 21.65 22.27
CA THR A 365 -47.52 21.78 23.69
C THR A 365 -46.73 22.91 24.36
N GLU A 366 -45.42 22.98 24.14
CA GLU A 366 -44.55 24.06 24.62
C GLU A 366 -45.01 25.44 24.11
N ARG A 367 -45.36 25.53 22.81
CA ARG A 367 -45.91 26.77 22.22
C ARG A 367 -47.25 27.16 22.84
N THR A 368 -48.10 26.21 23.21
CA THR A 368 -49.36 26.51 23.90
C THR A 368 -49.12 26.97 25.33
N GLN A 369 -48.26 26.29 26.09
CA GLN A 369 -47.90 26.68 27.46
C GLN A 369 -47.26 28.08 27.47
N ARG A 370 -46.32 28.37 26.57
CA ARG A 370 -45.69 29.69 26.45
C ARG A 370 -46.69 30.79 26.05
N ARG A 371 -47.67 30.47 25.18
CA ARG A 371 -48.77 31.40 24.86
C ARG A 371 -49.62 31.70 26.09
N VAL A 372 -50.02 30.69 26.85
CA VAL A 372 -50.80 30.84 28.09
C VAL A 372 -50.01 31.61 29.14
N ALA A 373 -48.73 31.28 29.36
CA ALA A 373 -47.85 32.00 30.27
C ALA A 373 -47.69 33.48 29.89
N ASN A 374 -47.52 33.79 28.59
CA ASN A 374 -47.47 35.17 28.12
C ASN A 374 -48.81 35.92 28.29
N MET A 375 -49.95 35.24 28.17
CA MET A 375 -51.26 35.84 28.45
C MET A 375 -51.42 36.09 29.96
N TRP A 376 -51.06 35.12 30.79
CA TRP A 376 -51.10 35.23 32.24
C TRP A 376 -50.18 36.33 32.76
N GLY A 377 -48.94 36.39 32.29
CA GLY A 377 -47.99 37.45 32.62
C GLY A 377 -48.52 38.84 32.23
N ARG A 378 -49.18 38.96 31.07
CA ARG A 378 -49.87 40.20 30.68
C ARG A 378 -51.02 40.54 31.64
N LEU A 379 -51.85 39.57 32.04
CA LEU A 379 -52.95 39.80 32.98
C LEU A 379 -52.44 40.21 34.37
N VAL A 380 -51.43 39.52 34.89
CA VAL A 380 -50.79 39.84 36.18
C VAL A 380 -50.18 41.23 36.14
N HIS A 381 -49.47 41.59 35.07
CA HIS A 381 -48.93 42.94 34.90
C HIS A 381 -50.03 44.00 34.87
N LYS A 382 -51.11 43.78 34.11
CA LYS A 382 -52.28 44.68 34.09
C LYS A 382 -52.90 44.85 35.48
N SER A 383 -53.14 43.75 36.20
CA SER A 383 -53.68 43.76 37.56
C SER A 383 -52.73 44.45 38.55
N GLY A 384 -51.42 44.27 38.41
CA GLY A 384 -50.42 44.95 39.22
C GLY A 384 -50.45 46.46 39.01
N VAL A 385 -50.55 46.91 37.75
CA VAL A 385 -50.74 48.34 37.41
C VAL A 385 -52.06 48.85 37.98
N GLN A 386 -53.16 48.11 37.85
CA GLN A 386 -54.45 48.53 38.41
C GLN A 386 -54.37 48.73 39.93
N ARG A 387 -53.79 47.77 40.65
CA ARG A 387 -53.58 47.83 42.10
C ARG A 387 -52.67 48.97 42.54
N ALA A 388 -51.59 49.24 41.79
CA ALA A 388 -50.67 50.34 42.12
C ALA A 388 -51.34 51.72 42.09
N PHE A 389 -52.41 51.88 41.31
CA PHE A 389 -53.17 53.12 41.21
C PHE A 389 -54.47 53.07 42.02
N ASP A 390 -54.78 51.99 42.76
CA ASP A 390 -56.01 51.94 43.57
C ASP A 390 -55.94 52.97 44.71
N GLY A 391 -57.00 53.78 44.86
CA GLY A 391 -57.08 54.89 45.83
C GLY A 391 -56.48 56.23 45.38
N ALA A 392 -55.63 56.27 44.35
CA ALA A 392 -54.98 57.49 43.87
C ALA A 392 -55.71 58.09 42.66
N GLN A 393 -56.73 58.92 42.92
CA GLN A 393 -57.59 59.47 41.86
C GLN A 393 -56.88 60.55 41.02
N GLU A 394 -56.00 61.34 41.62
CA GLU A 394 -55.21 62.39 40.93
C GLU A 394 -54.17 61.79 39.98
N ASP A 395 -53.47 60.74 40.42
CA ASP A 395 -52.46 60.04 39.61
C ASP A 395 -53.09 59.35 38.39
N LYS A 396 -54.31 58.81 38.52
CA LYS A 396 -55.09 58.27 37.39
C LYS A 396 -55.40 59.34 36.35
N LEU A 397 -55.64 60.58 36.78
CA LEU A 397 -55.95 61.71 35.90
C LEU A 397 -54.70 62.23 35.20
N ALA A 398 -53.60 62.39 35.92
CA ALA A 398 -52.31 62.74 35.34
C ALA A 398 -51.87 61.71 34.29
N LEU A 399 -52.06 60.42 34.57
CA LEU A 399 -51.77 59.34 33.62
C LEU A 399 -52.68 59.40 32.38
N LEU A 400 -53.99 59.64 32.54
CA LEU A 400 -54.93 59.77 31.43
C LEU A 400 -54.58 60.97 30.55
N GLU A 401 -54.24 62.12 31.14
CA GLU A 401 -53.84 63.33 30.42
C GLU A 401 -52.51 63.14 29.67
N ALA A 402 -51.54 62.45 30.28
CA ALA A 402 -50.30 62.05 29.61
C ALA A 402 -50.54 61.10 28.43
N LEU A 403 -51.49 60.15 28.56
CA LEU A 403 -51.84 59.23 27.48
C LEU A 403 -52.60 59.92 26.33
N LEU A 404 -53.42 60.93 26.62
CA LEU A 404 -54.18 61.68 25.63
C LEU A 404 -53.36 62.79 24.94
N SER A 405 -52.37 63.37 25.63
CA SER A 405 -51.46 64.37 25.06
C SER A 405 -50.48 63.78 24.03
N GLN A 406 -50.23 62.47 24.09
CA GLN A 406 -49.49 61.74 23.05
C GLN A 406 -50.33 61.59 21.75
N GLN A 407 -50.41 62.67 20.97
CA GLN A 407 -51.20 62.78 19.72
C GLN A 407 -50.76 61.87 18.55
N ARG A 408 -49.67 61.10 18.67
CA ARG A 408 -49.17 60.19 17.62
C ARG A 408 -49.10 58.74 18.13
N ALA A 409 -50.25 58.07 18.10
CA ALA A 409 -50.44 56.63 18.25
C ALA A 409 -49.90 55.98 19.55
N VAL A 410 -50.80 55.73 20.50
CA VAL A 410 -50.50 54.93 21.71
C VAL A 410 -50.01 53.52 21.32
N PRO A 411 -48.86 53.05 21.86
CA PRO A 411 -48.34 51.70 21.60
C PRO A 411 -49.40 50.62 21.84
N SER A 412 -49.42 49.57 21.02
CA SER A 412 -50.44 48.50 21.08
C SER A 412 -50.55 47.84 22.47
N GLY A 413 -49.44 47.76 23.20
CA GLY A 413 -49.38 47.25 24.58
C GLY A 413 -50.04 48.16 25.63
N CYS A 414 -50.25 49.45 25.34
CA CYS A 414 -50.80 50.45 26.27
C CYS A 414 -52.27 50.80 25.98
N LYS A 415 -52.85 50.31 24.87
CA LYS A 415 -54.26 50.58 24.51
C LYS A 415 -55.28 50.14 25.57
N TRP A 416 -54.95 49.11 26.35
CA TRP A 416 -55.84 48.64 27.43
C TRP A 416 -55.97 49.66 28.57
N LEU A 417 -54.96 50.52 28.80
CA LEU A 417 -55.01 51.57 29.81
C LEU A 417 -56.07 52.62 29.47
N LEU A 418 -56.18 52.98 28.18
CA LEU A 418 -57.24 53.87 27.70
C LEU A 418 -58.64 53.27 27.88
N GLN A 419 -58.79 51.97 27.64
CA GLN A 419 -60.06 51.27 27.90
C GLN A 419 -60.39 51.24 29.39
N TRP A 420 -59.40 51.04 30.26
CA TRP A 420 -59.58 50.99 31.71
C TRP A 420 -59.91 52.37 32.31
N LEU A 421 -59.25 53.44 31.89
CA LEU A 421 -59.45 54.81 32.39
C LEU A 421 -60.59 55.57 31.70
N GLY A 422 -61.08 55.07 30.56
CA GLY A 422 -62.14 55.70 29.75
C GLY A 422 -63.43 56.05 30.50
N PRO A 423 -63.96 55.20 31.42
CA PRO A 423 -65.12 55.54 32.23
C PRO A 423 -64.93 56.79 33.11
N MET A 424 -63.72 57.01 33.68
CA MET A 424 -63.41 58.22 34.46
C MET A 424 -63.43 59.48 33.59
N GLN A 425 -62.93 59.40 32.35
CA GLN A 425 -63.02 60.51 31.40
C GLN A 425 -64.48 60.92 31.16
N ARG A 426 -65.37 59.94 30.98
CA ARG A 426 -66.79 60.18 30.73
C ARG A 426 -67.50 60.78 31.94
N THR A 427 -67.26 60.27 33.15
CA THR A 427 -67.88 60.82 34.37
C THR A 427 -67.43 62.25 34.63
N MET A 428 -66.13 62.56 34.44
CA MET A 428 -65.64 63.94 34.56
C MET A 428 -66.23 64.88 33.52
N TYR A 429 -66.34 64.44 32.27
CA TYR A 429 -66.96 65.23 31.21
C TYR A 429 -68.42 65.56 31.57
N VAL A 430 -69.18 64.58 32.07
CA VAL A 430 -70.57 64.77 32.52
C VAL A 430 -70.65 65.71 33.74
N GLN A 431 -69.76 65.58 34.72
CA GLN A 431 -69.71 66.50 35.87
C GLN A 431 -69.40 67.95 35.45
N LYS A 432 -68.46 68.14 34.51
CA LYS A 432 -68.10 69.46 33.99
C LYS A 432 -69.27 70.08 33.20
N LEU A 433 -69.96 69.27 32.39
CA LEU A 433 -71.17 69.68 31.66
C LEU A 433 -72.32 70.03 32.61
N GLY A 434 -72.54 69.22 33.66
CA GLY A 434 -73.55 69.45 34.69
C GLY A 434 -73.29 70.70 35.51
N ARG A 435 -72.04 70.99 35.89
CA ARG A 435 -71.66 72.25 36.55
C ARG A 435 -71.91 73.46 35.64
N ALA A 436 -71.52 73.39 34.37
CA ALA A 436 -71.77 74.46 33.41
C ALA A 436 -73.28 74.71 33.20
N ALA A 437 -74.07 73.64 33.09
CA ALA A 437 -75.53 73.73 32.98
C ALA A 437 -76.18 74.33 34.24
N CYS A 438 -75.72 73.95 35.43
CA CYS A 438 -76.23 74.46 36.70
C CYS A 438 -75.91 75.97 36.89
N VAL A 439 -74.68 76.39 36.57
CA VAL A 439 -74.28 77.82 36.57
C VAL A 439 -75.11 78.60 35.56
N GLY A 440 -75.33 78.07 34.36
CA GLY A 440 -76.19 78.68 33.34
C GLY A 440 -77.65 78.82 33.81
N TYR A 441 -78.19 77.80 34.48
CA TYR A 441 -79.54 77.84 35.04
C TYR A 441 -79.69 78.90 36.16
N LEU A 442 -78.74 78.96 37.10
CA LEU A 442 -78.74 79.95 38.18
C LEU A 442 -78.65 81.38 37.64
N ALA A 443 -77.78 81.63 36.64
CA ALA A 443 -77.68 82.93 35.99
C ALA A 443 -78.99 83.34 35.30
N LYS A 444 -79.64 82.41 34.61
CA LYS A 444 -80.92 82.65 33.93
C LYS A 444 -82.05 82.97 34.92
N ARG A 445 -82.09 82.27 36.06
CA ARG A 445 -83.07 82.49 37.12
C ARG A 445 -82.86 83.84 37.83
N ALA A 446 -81.61 84.24 38.08
CA ALA A 446 -81.28 85.56 38.60
C ALA A 446 -81.72 86.69 37.65
N PHE A 447 -81.56 86.49 36.33
CA PHE A 447 -82.00 87.45 35.32
C PHE A 447 -83.53 87.61 35.29
N VAL A 448 -84.29 86.51 35.39
CA VAL A 448 -85.77 86.55 35.44
C VAL A 448 -86.25 87.28 36.70
N ALA A 449 -85.64 87.01 37.86
CA ALA A 449 -85.97 87.71 39.10
C ALA A 449 -85.75 89.23 38.99
N MET A 450 -84.62 89.67 38.41
CA MET A 450 -84.38 91.09 38.12
C MET A 450 -85.41 91.68 37.16
N PHE A 451 -85.80 90.93 36.12
CA PHE A 451 -86.78 91.40 35.14
C PHE A 451 -88.17 91.62 35.77
N GLU A 452 -88.59 90.72 36.66
CA GLU A 452 -89.85 90.87 37.42
C GLU A 452 -89.80 92.09 38.35
N THR A 453 -88.68 92.33 39.05
CA THR A 453 -88.54 93.52 39.91
C THR A 453 -88.64 94.83 39.12
N VAL A 454 -88.07 94.87 37.91
CA VAL A 454 -88.17 96.03 37.02
C VAL A 454 -89.60 96.20 36.51
N ARG A 455 -90.31 95.11 36.21
CA ARG A 455 -91.72 95.14 35.78
C ARG A 455 -92.63 95.70 36.88
N GLU A 456 -92.46 95.24 38.12
CA GLU A 456 -93.23 95.74 39.28
C GLU A 456 -92.96 97.22 39.53
N ARG A 457 -91.70 97.66 39.50
CA ARG A 457 -91.37 99.09 39.65
C ARG A 457 -91.98 99.95 38.54
N ARG A 458 -92.00 99.47 37.29
CA ARG A 458 -92.65 100.19 36.17
C ARG A 458 -94.17 100.24 36.33
N ALA A 459 -94.80 99.17 36.81
CA ALA A 459 -96.24 99.13 37.08
C ALA A 459 -96.65 100.12 38.19
N CYS A 460 -95.87 100.23 39.26
CA CYS A 460 -96.11 101.24 40.31
C CYS A 460 -96.01 102.68 39.80
N VAL A 461 -95.07 102.99 38.90
CA VAL A 461 -94.92 104.34 38.32
C VAL A 461 -96.09 104.68 37.38
N GLN A 462 -96.64 103.72 36.63
CA GLN A 462 -97.81 103.96 35.79
C GLN A 462 -99.08 104.28 36.59
N ILE A 463 -99.26 103.69 37.78
CA ILE A 463 -100.44 103.92 38.62
C ILE A 463 -100.39 105.29 39.32
N GLN A 464 -99.20 105.83 39.62
CA GLN A 464 -99.04 107.17 40.21
C GLN A 464 -99.18 108.33 39.21
N ALA A 465 -99.24 108.06 37.90
CA ALA A 465 -99.37 109.09 36.87
C ALA A 465 -100.82 109.34 36.41
N GLN A 466 -101.83 108.73 37.06
CA GLN A 466 -103.26 108.85 36.70
C GLN A 466 -104.18 109.37 37.83
N VAL A 467 -103.64 110.09 38.81
CA VAL A 467 -104.40 111.01 39.70
C VAL A 467 -103.67 112.35 39.67
#